data_AF-A0A0B1SZZ5-F1
#
_entry.id   AF-A0A0B1SZZ5-F1
#
_cell.length_a   1.000
_cell.length_b   1.000
_cell.length_c   1.000
_cell.angle_alpha   90.00
_cell.angle_beta   90.00
_cell.angle_gamma   90.00
#
_symmetry.space_group_name_H-M   'P 1'
#
loop_
_entity.id
_entity.type
_entity.pdbx_description
1 polymer ?
#
loop_
_entity_poly.entity_id
_entity_poly.type
_entity_poly.pdbx_seq_one_letter_code
_entity_poly.pdbx_strand_id
1 'polypeptide(L)'
;MMENDLDALLCPPQVLITPPHDIPGKLFSAVSYTALFNLLDFGAGVVNVTTVNKKDDEKLLSEYPETDLWYRKAKEACKDSVGHPVNVQVAAPPYREEIVLRLLRDVEIAVTGK
;
A
#
# COMPACT_ATOMS: atom_id res chain seq x y z
N MET A 1 -1.15 12.27 15.96
CA MET A 1 -0.42 13.07 14.95
C MET A 1 -0.01 14.42 15.51
N MET A 2 -0.96 15.27 15.91
CA MET A 2 -0.64 16.60 16.44
C MET A 2 0.22 16.57 17.72
N GLU A 3 -0.06 15.67 18.67
CA GLU A 3 0.75 15.54 19.89
C GLU A 3 2.20 15.09 19.64
N ASN A 4 2.44 14.41 18.52
CA ASN A 4 3.78 13.92 18.13
C ASN A 4 4.40 14.79 17.00
N ASP A 5 3.82 15.96 16.72
CA ASP A 5 4.27 16.89 15.68
C ASP A 5 4.43 16.23 14.30
N LEU A 6 3.45 15.40 13.93
CA LEU A 6 3.40 14.71 12.64
C LEU A 6 2.40 15.40 11.71
N ASP A 7 2.87 15.80 10.52
CA ASP A 7 2.06 16.43 9.47
C ASP A 7 1.27 15.44 8.60
N ALA A 8 1.86 14.27 8.34
CA ALA A 8 1.27 13.20 7.54
C ALA A 8 1.81 11.82 7.96
N LEU A 9 1.16 10.76 7.48
CA LEU A 9 1.58 9.38 7.62
C LEU A 9 1.96 8.81 6.25
N LEU A 10 3.11 8.17 6.17
CA LEU A 10 3.52 7.34 5.02
C LEU A 10 3.36 5.87 5.40
N CYS A 11 2.59 5.12 4.63
CA CYS A 11 2.31 3.71 4.89
C CYS A 11 2.13 2.90 3.60
N PRO A 12 2.10 1.56 3.67
CA PRO A 12 1.62 0.75 2.56
C PRO A 12 0.13 1.03 2.25
N PRO A 13 -0.30 0.96 0.98
CA PRO A 13 -1.71 1.12 0.61
C PRO A 13 -2.52 -0.18 0.73
N GLN A 14 -1.86 -1.33 0.62
CA GLN A 14 -2.53 -2.62 0.49
C GLN A 14 -1.59 -3.74 0.95
N VAL A 15 -2.15 -4.83 1.45
CA VAL A 15 -1.40 -6.09 1.74
C VAL A 15 -1.09 -6.91 0.49
N LEU A 16 -1.72 -6.59 -0.64
CA LEU A 16 -1.63 -7.34 -1.90
C LEU A 16 -0.99 -6.49 -2.99
N ILE A 17 -0.18 -7.13 -3.81
CA ILE A 17 0.14 -6.64 -5.17
C ILE A 17 -0.99 -7.05 -6.11
N THR A 18 -1.31 -6.19 -7.09
CA THR A 18 -2.39 -6.33 -8.11
C THR A 18 -3.04 -7.72 -8.15
N PRO A 19 -4.06 -7.96 -7.31
CA PRO A 19 -4.55 -9.31 -7.10
C PRO A 19 -5.43 -9.75 -8.29
N PRO A 20 -5.55 -11.08 -8.53
CA PRO A 20 -6.52 -11.61 -9.49
C PRO A 20 -7.95 -11.13 -9.19
N HIS A 21 -8.77 -11.02 -10.24
CA HIS A 21 -10.09 -10.39 -10.19
C HIS A 21 -11.03 -10.94 -9.09
N ASP A 22 -10.95 -12.24 -8.78
CA ASP A 22 -11.81 -12.91 -7.81
C ASP A 22 -11.35 -12.76 -6.36
N ILE A 23 -10.12 -12.29 -6.12
CA ILE A 23 -9.52 -12.19 -4.78
C ILE A 23 -10.10 -11.06 -3.92
N PRO A 24 -10.37 -9.84 -4.42
CA PRO A 24 -10.96 -8.78 -3.61
C PRO A 24 -12.26 -9.18 -2.90
N GLY A 25 -13.10 -10.00 -3.54
CA GLY A 25 -14.34 -10.52 -2.91
C GLY A 25 -14.12 -11.62 -1.86
N LYS A 26 -12.90 -12.17 -1.77
CA LYS A 26 -12.54 -13.30 -0.90
C LYS A 26 -11.62 -12.90 0.26
N LEU A 27 -11.05 -11.70 0.23
CA LEU A 27 -10.10 -11.21 1.23
C LEU A 27 -10.41 -9.76 1.61
N PHE A 28 -11.56 -9.54 2.24
CA PHE A 28 -12.00 -8.21 2.67
C PHE A 28 -11.00 -7.53 3.63
N SER A 29 -10.33 -8.30 4.49
CA SER A 29 -9.31 -7.77 5.42
C SER A 29 -8.13 -7.09 4.72
N ALA A 30 -7.93 -7.32 3.42
CA ALA A 30 -6.92 -6.62 2.64
C ALA A 30 -7.09 -5.09 2.72
N VAL A 31 -8.33 -4.59 2.75
CA VAL A 31 -8.62 -3.14 2.79
C VAL A 31 -8.23 -2.46 4.11
N SER A 32 -7.69 -3.18 5.10
CA SER A 32 -7.35 -2.65 6.42
C SER A 32 -6.48 -1.38 6.38
N TYR A 33 -5.53 -1.28 5.44
CA TYR A 33 -4.66 -0.11 5.28
C TYR A 33 -5.40 1.13 4.75
N THR A 34 -6.37 0.94 3.85
CA THR A 34 -7.12 2.05 3.23
C THR A 34 -8.39 2.41 4.00
N ALA A 35 -9.13 1.41 4.48
CA ALA A 35 -10.37 1.57 5.23
C ALA A 35 -10.18 2.37 6.52
N LEU A 36 -9.00 2.31 7.13
CA LEU A 36 -8.67 3.11 8.31
C LEU A 36 -8.86 4.61 8.06
N PHE A 37 -8.43 5.11 6.90
CA PHE A 37 -8.50 6.53 6.59
C PHE A 37 -9.89 6.96 6.13
N ASN A 38 -10.69 6.04 5.57
CA ASN A 38 -12.13 6.28 5.38
C ASN A 38 -12.85 6.43 6.73
N LEU A 39 -12.52 5.60 7.73
CA LEU A 39 -13.13 5.69 9.06
C LEU A 39 -12.77 6.99 9.79
N LEU A 40 -11.52 7.44 9.65
CA LEU A 40 -11.01 8.65 10.29
C LEU A 40 -11.35 9.94 9.54
N ASP A 41 -11.88 9.83 8.31
CA ASP A 41 -12.10 10.95 7.38
C ASP A 41 -10.81 11.73 7.06
N PHE A 42 -9.72 11.00 6.87
CA PHE A 42 -8.42 11.58 6.54
C PHE A 42 -8.28 11.71 5.02
N GLY A 43 -7.72 12.83 4.56
CA GLY A 43 -7.25 12.93 3.19
C GLY A 43 -6.17 11.89 2.95
N ALA A 44 -6.32 11.06 1.92
CA ALA A 44 -5.36 10.01 1.60
C ALA A 44 -5.20 9.82 0.09
N GLY A 45 -3.98 9.51 -0.35
CA GLY A 45 -3.69 9.20 -1.73
C GLY A 45 -2.49 8.29 -1.89
N VAL A 46 -2.30 7.77 -3.11
CA VAL A 46 -1.28 6.77 -3.41
C VAL A 46 -0.43 7.19 -4.61
N VAL A 47 0.83 6.78 -4.60
CA VAL A 47 1.79 7.03 -5.69
C VAL A 47 2.64 5.78 -5.94
N ASN A 48 2.94 5.52 -7.21
CA ASN A 48 3.77 4.39 -7.62
C ASN A 48 5.24 4.68 -7.34
N VAL A 49 5.95 3.74 -6.69
CA VAL A 49 7.33 3.94 -6.27
C VAL A 49 8.33 2.95 -6.87
N THR A 50 7.87 1.77 -7.28
CA THR A 50 8.72 0.77 -7.92
C THR A 50 7.87 -0.30 -8.61
N THR A 51 8.50 -1.31 -9.18
CA THR A 51 7.85 -2.53 -9.64
C THR A 51 8.43 -3.73 -8.92
N VAL A 52 7.61 -4.77 -8.70
CA VAL A 52 8.06 -6.03 -8.11
C VAL A 52 9.23 -6.60 -8.91
N ASN A 53 10.33 -6.91 -8.23
CA ASN A 53 11.48 -7.58 -8.82
C ASN A 53 11.51 -9.08 -8.44
N LYS A 54 12.39 -9.86 -9.07
CA LYS A 54 12.50 -11.31 -8.83
C LYS A 54 12.79 -11.66 -7.36
N LYS A 55 13.60 -10.86 -6.67
CA LYS A 55 13.94 -11.08 -5.25
C LYS A 55 12.73 -10.86 -4.35
N ASP A 56 11.85 -9.91 -4.70
CA ASP A 56 10.62 -9.68 -3.95
C ASP A 56 9.67 -10.89 -4.05
N ASP A 57 9.54 -11.46 -5.25
CA ASP A 57 8.73 -12.66 -5.51
C ASP A 57 9.35 -13.91 -4.83
N GLU A 58 10.67 -14.09 -4.89
CA GLU A 58 11.38 -15.16 -4.16
C GLU A 58 11.17 -15.06 -2.64
N LYS A 59 11.19 -13.85 -2.07
CA LYS A 59 10.90 -13.61 -0.66
C LYS A 59 9.46 -13.90 -0.29
N LEU A 60 8.51 -13.52 -1.15
CA LEU A 60 7.10 -13.87 -0.96
C LEU A 60 6.95 -15.39 -0.83
N LEU A 61 7.61 -16.16 -1.70
CA LEU A 61 7.52 -17.62 -1.69
C LEU A 61 8.22 -18.27 -0.48
N SER A 62 9.39 -17.77 -0.09
CA SER A 62 10.24 -18.39 0.93
C SER A 62 10.00 -17.89 2.36
N GLU A 63 9.65 -16.63 2.56
CA GLU A 63 9.61 -15.97 3.87
C GLU A 63 8.19 -15.58 4.31
N TYR A 64 7.25 -15.36 3.38
CA TYR A 64 5.91 -14.89 3.75
C TYR A 64 5.15 -15.96 4.55
N PRO A 65 4.55 -15.60 5.70
CA PRO A 65 3.89 -16.56 6.57
C PRO A 65 2.68 -17.21 5.91
N GLU A 66 2.31 -18.39 6.40
CA GLU A 66 1.14 -19.17 5.98
C GLU A 66 0.33 -19.67 7.18
N THR A 67 0.39 -18.91 8.28
CA THR A 67 -0.15 -19.28 9.60
C THR A 67 -1.68 -19.31 9.63
N ASP A 68 -2.35 -18.57 8.75
CA ASP A 68 -3.81 -18.56 8.63
C ASP A 68 -4.29 -18.48 7.16
N LEU A 69 -5.61 -18.54 6.98
CA LEU A 69 -6.24 -18.53 5.66
C LEU A 69 -6.03 -17.22 4.90
N TRP A 70 -5.89 -16.08 5.58
CA TRP A 70 -5.65 -14.79 4.96
C TRP A 70 -4.22 -14.69 4.45
N TYR A 71 -3.25 -15.12 5.25
CA TYR A 71 -1.86 -15.19 4.84
C TYR A 71 -1.66 -16.10 3.62
N ARG A 72 -2.25 -17.30 3.62
CA ARG A 72 -2.19 -18.21 2.46
C ARG A 72 -2.82 -17.60 1.21
N LYS A 73 -3.98 -16.95 1.34
CA LYS A 73 -4.65 -16.28 0.22
C LYS A 73 -3.85 -15.10 -0.31
N ALA A 74 -3.25 -14.30 0.57
CA ALA A 74 -2.41 -13.17 0.18
C ALA A 74 -1.16 -13.66 -0.56
N LYS A 75 -0.49 -14.69 -0.04
CA LYS A 75 0.67 -15.31 -0.69
C LYS A 75 0.34 -15.81 -2.09
N GLU A 76 -0.74 -16.58 -2.21
CA GLU A 76 -1.20 -17.13 -3.49
C GLU A 76 -1.63 -16.04 -4.48
N ALA A 77 -2.27 -14.97 -4.01
CA ALA A 77 -2.72 -13.86 -4.85
C ALA A 77 -1.57 -12.99 -5.36
N CYS A 78 -0.43 -12.98 -4.67
CA CYS A 78 0.68 -12.08 -4.95
C CYS A 78 1.84 -12.75 -5.72
N LYS A 79 1.82 -14.07 -5.91
CA LYS A 79 2.87 -14.78 -6.66
C LYS A 79 2.86 -14.38 -8.14
N ASP A 80 3.99 -14.58 -8.81
CA ASP A 80 4.14 -14.33 -10.25
C ASP A 80 3.83 -12.86 -10.62
N SER A 81 4.10 -11.93 -9.70
CA SER A 81 3.75 -10.51 -9.84
C SER A 81 4.91 -9.62 -10.31
N VAL A 82 6.03 -10.21 -10.75
CA VAL A 82 7.20 -9.48 -11.24
C VAL A 82 6.81 -8.49 -12.33
N GLY A 83 7.19 -7.22 -12.15
CA GLY A 83 6.84 -6.11 -13.03
C GLY A 83 5.56 -5.37 -12.66
N HIS A 84 4.74 -5.88 -11.73
CA HIS A 84 3.57 -5.15 -11.24
C HIS A 84 3.97 -3.93 -10.39
N PRO A 85 3.19 -2.82 -10.43
CA PRO A 85 3.50 -1.59 -9.72
C PRO A 85 3.33 -1.72 -8.21
N VAL A 86 4.31 -1.25 -7.45
CA VAL A 86 4.30 -1.19 -6.00
C VAL A 86 4.14 0.27 -5.59
N ASN A 87 3.14 0.54 -4.76
CA ASN A 87 2.73 1.89 -4.38
C ASN A 87 2.97 2.15 -2.89
N VAL A 88 3.04 3.42 -2.53
CA VAL A 88 2.94 3.89 -1.14
C VAL A 88 1.72 4.79 -0.98
N GLN A 89 1.21 4.88 0.25
CA GLN A 89 0.10 5.73 0.63
C GLN A 89 0.57 6.85 1.55
N VAL A 90 0.07 8.07 1.30
CA VAL A 90 0.19 9.20 2.20
C VAL A 90 -1.20 9.53 2.73
N ALA A 91 -1.31 9.79 4.04
CA ALA A 91 -2.54 10.26 4.66
C ALA A 91 -2.30 11.42 5.62
N ALA A 92 -3.22 12.37 5.69
CA ALA A 92 -3.19 13.50 6.61
C ALA A 92 -4.57 13.72 7.25
N PRO A 93 -4.65 14.38 8.43
CA PRO A 93 -5.90 14.71 9.09
C PRO A 93 -6.86 15.50 8.19
N PRO A 94 -8.15 15.58 8.54
CA PRO A 94 -9.15 16.27 7.73
C PRO A 94 -8.72 17.70 7.35
N TYR A 95 -9.09 18.12 6.12
CA TYR A 95 -8.85 19.48 5.59
C TYR A 95 -7.37 19.83 5.36
N ARG A 96 -6.55 18.82 5.04
CA ARG A 96 -5.10 18.96 4.75
C ARG A 96 -4.70 18.23 3.47
N GLU A 97 -5.61 18.12 2.51
CA GLU A 97 -5.42 17.39 1.27
C GLU A 97 -4.23 17.94 0.46
N GLU A 98 -3.95 19.23 0.56
CA GLU A 98 -2.79 19.87 -0.06
C GLU A 98 -1.44 19.33 0.45
N ILE A 99 -1.35 18.94 1.74
CA ILE A 99 -0.16 18.30 2.30
C ILE A 99 -0.01 16.90 1.71
N VAL A 100 -1.11 16.16 1.58
CA VAL A 100 -1.10 14.83 0.93
C VAL A 100 -0.58 14.95 -0.50
N LEU A 101 -1.14 15.87 -1.30
CA LEU A 101 -0.71 16.08 -2.69
C LEU A 101 0.75 16.52 -2.79
N ARG A 102 1.19 17.43 -1.90
CA ARG A 102 2.58 17.90 -1.84
C ARG A 102 3.55 16.74 -1.63
N LEU A 103 3.24 15.87 -0.68
CA LEU A 103 4.08 14.72 -0.32
C LEU A 103 4.05 13.62 -1.38
N LEU A 104 2.88 13.34 -1.97
CA LEU A 104 2.80 12.42 -3.11
C LEU A 104 3.67 12.91 -4.27
N ARG A 105 3.68 14.22 -4.54
CA ARG A 105 4.55 14.82 -5.55
C ARG A 105 6.02 14.74 -5.19
N ASP A 106 6.39 14.94 -3.92
CA ASP A 106 7.78 14.75 -3.47
C ASP A 106 8.26 13.32 -3.68
N VAL A 107 7.43 12.34 -3.31
CA VAL A 107 7.74 10.92 -3.52
C VAL A 107 7.85 10.59 -5.01
N GLU A 108 6.91 11.08 -5.83
CA GLU A 108 6.95 10.91 -7.28
C GLU A 108 8.26 11.45 -7.89
N ILE A 109 8.64 12.69 -7.55
CA ILE A 109 9.87 13.31 -8.04
C ILE A 109 11.09 12.52 -7.56
N ALA A 110 11.12 12.11 -6.29
CA ALA A 110 12.23 11.36 -5.73
C ALA A 110 12.47 10.01 -6.43
N VAL A 111 11.39 9.35 -6.86
CA VAL A 111 11.46 8.05 -7.55
C VAL A 111 11.69 8.19 -9.05
N THR A 112 10.99 9.13 -9.70
CA THR A 112 10.94 9.22 -11.16
C THR A 112 11.87 10.28 -11.75
N GLY A 113 12.35 11.21 -10.92
CA GLY A 113 13.11 12.38 -11.34
C GLY A 113 12.31 13.41 -12.14
N LYS A 114 10.97 13.29 -12.19
CA LYS A 114 10.07 14.14 -12.97
C LYS A 114 9.04 14.83 -12.10
#